data_AF-A0A0G4JS12-F1
#
_entry.id   AF-A0A0G4JS12-F1
#
_cell.length_a   1.000
_cell.length_b   1.000
_cell.length_c   1.000
_cell.angle_alpha   90.00
_cell.angle_beta   90.00
_cell.angle_gamma   90.00
#
_symmetry.space_group_name_H-M   'P 1'
#
loop_
_entity.id
_entity.type
_entity.pdbx_description
1 polymer ?
#
loop_
_entity_poly.entity_id
_entity_poly.type
_entity_poly.pdbx_seq_one_letter_code
_entity_poly.pdbx_strand_id
1 'polypeptide(L)' 'MKYVFIEKYQAEFSIKAMCRVLRVARSGWYAWRLRRYQVSPRAVPP' A
#
# COMPACT_ATOMS: atom_id res chain seq x y z
N MET A 1 -3.34 9.85 -2.92
CA MET A 1 -1.99 10.34 -3.25
C MET A 1 -0.89 9.71 -2.39
N LYS A 2 -0.85 9.87 -1.06
CA LYS A 2 0.26 9.35 -0.21
C LYS A 2 0.51 7.84 -0.34
N TYR A 3 -0.54 7.03 -0.32
CA TYR A 3 -0.41 5.57 -0.44
C TYR A 3 0.06 5.14 -1.83
N VAL A 4 -0.45 5.74 -2.91
CA VAL A 4 0.03 5.46 -4.28
C VAL A 4 1.52 5.76 -4.44
N PHE A 5 2.02 6.82 -3.78
CA PHE A 5 3.46 7.10 -3.75
C PHE A 5 4.25 5.98 -3.07
N ILE A 6 3.79 5.51 -1.91
CA ILE A 6 4.41 4.36 -1.21
C ILE A 6 4.39 3.12 -2.12
N GLU A 7 3.29 2.88 -2.85
CA GLU A 7 3.17 1.74 -3.77
C GLU A 7 4.23 1.74 -4.86
N LYS A 8 4.43 2.90 -5.48
CA LYS A 8 5.35 3.08 -6.60
C LYS A 8 6.81 2.91 -6.20
N TYR A 9 7.15 3.36 -5.00
CA TYR A 9 8.55 3.46 -4.54
C TYR A 9 8.92 2.44 -3.45
N GLN A 10 8.03 1.49 -3.10
CA GLN A 10 8.32 0.48 -2.07
C GLN A 10 9.45 -0.50 -2.43
N ALA A 11 9.78 -0.65 -3.71
CA ALA A 11 10.88 -1.48 -4.17
C ALA A 11 12.25 -0.81 -3.92
N GLU A 12 12.28 0.52 -3.89
CA GLU A 12 13.49 1.33 -3.75
C GLU A 12 13.70 1.82 -2.30
N PHE A 13 12.61 2.04 -1.56
CA PHE A 13 12.66 2.61 -0.22
C PHE A 13 11.88 1.78 0.81
N SER A 14 12.36 1.82 2.06
CA SER A 14 11.65 1.19 3.17
C SER A 14 10.28 1.85 3.40
N ILE A 15 9.22 1.04 3.36
CA ILE A 15 7.86 1.45 3.73
C ILE A 15 7.85 2.13 5.11
N LYS A 16 8.64 1.66 6.08
CA LYS A 16 8.71 2.25 7.42
C LYS A 16 9.29 3.68 7.40
N ALA A 17 10.23 3.97 6.51
CA ALA A 17 10.77 5.31 6.33
C ALA A 17 9.75 6.22 5.65
N MET A 18 9.14 5.75 4.55
CA MET A 18 8.12 6.52 3.84
C MET A 18 6.89 6.82 4.70
N CYS A 19 6.43 5.88 5.53
CA CYS A 19 5.34 6.12 6.48
C CYS A 19 5.67 7.25 7.47
N ARG A 20 6.92 7.32 7.95
CA ARG A 20 7.39 8.40 8.83
C ARG A 20 7.42 9.74 8.10
N VAL A 21 8.03 9.80 6.91
CA VAL A 21 8.16 11.03 6.10
C VAL A 21 6.78 11.57 5.69
N LEU A 22 5.89 10.71 5.22
CA LEU A 22 4.56 11.10 4.74
C LEU A 22 3.53 11.29 5.89
N ARG A 23 3.95 11.04 7.14
CA ARG A 23 3.15 11.08 8.36
C ARG A 23 1.86 10.25 8.23
N VAL A 24 2.00 8.99 7.79
CA VAL A 24 0.91 8.03 7.68
C VAL A 24 1.16 6.82 8.57
N ALA A 25 0.09 6.26 9.13
CA ALA A 25 0.18 5.01 9.88
C ALA A 25 0.54 3.85 8.94
N ARG A 26 1.47 2.99 9.37
CA ARG A 26 1.87 1.79 8.62
C ARG A 26 0.71 0.79 8.48
N SER A 27 -0.15 0.69 9.51
CA SER A 27 -1.39 -0.11 9.45
C SER A 27 -2.33 0.38 8.36
N GLY A 28 -2.49 1.71 8.22
CA GLY A 28 -3.31 2.31 7.16
C GLY A 28 -2.80 1.98 5.75
N TRP A 29 -1.47 1.92 5.57
CA TRP A 29 -0.87 1.50 4.30
C TRP A 29 -1.22 0.05 3.94
N TYR A 30 -1.06 -0.90 4.87
CA TYR A 30 -1.40 -2.30 4.62
C TYR A 30 -2.90 -2.51 4.37
N ALA A 31 -3.77 -1.84 5.13
CA ALA A 31 -5.22 -1.91 4.92
C ALA A 31 -5.62 -1.33 3.55
N TRP A 32 -5.01 -0.22 3.14
CA TRP A 32 -5.21 0.35 1.80
C TRP A 32 -4.75 -0.60 0.69
N ARG A 33 -3.56 -1.20 0.85
CA ARG A 33 -3.00 -2.18 -0.10
C ARG A 33 -3.91 -3.40 -0.22
N LEU A 34 -4.36 -3.97 0.90
CA LEU A 34 -5.27 -5.12 0.93
C LEU A 34 -6.57 -4.83 0.17
N ARG A 35 -7.19 -3.67 0.41
CA ARG A 35 -8.39 -3.25 -0.33
C ARG A 35 -8.16 -3.18 -1.84
N ARG A 36 -7.00 -2.71 -2.29
CA ARG A 36 -6.70 -2.68 -3.74
C ARG A 36 -6.54 -4.06 -4.36
N TYR A 37 -5.95 -5.02 -3.64
CA TYR A 37 -5.85 -6.40 -4.13
C TYR A 37 -7.18 -7.15 -4.07
N GLN A 38 -8.03 -6.85 -3.08
CA GLN A 38 -9.38 -7.41 -3.00
C GLN A 38 -10.31 -6.86 -4.09
N VAL A 39 -10.11 -5.62 -4.54
CA VAL A 39 -10.80 -5.05 -5.71
C VAL A 39 -10.09 -5.51 -7.01
N SER A 40 -9.72 -6.79 -7.08
CA SER A 40 -9.61 -7.50 -8.35
C SER A 40 -11.01 -8.05 -8.67
N PRO A 41 -11.67 -7.63 -9.76
CA PRO A 41 -12.97 -8.19 -10.16
C PRO A 41 -12.92 -9.67 -10.58
N ARG A 42 -11.79 -10.37 -10.43
CA ARG A 42 -11.57 -11.70 -11.00
C ARG A 42 -10.73 -12.61 -10.11
N ALA A 43 -11.06 -12.70 -8.83
CA ALA A 43 -10.82 -13.96 -8.12
C ALA A 43 -11.98 -14.90 -8.50
N VAL A 44 -11.87 -15.59 -9.64
CA VAL A 44 -12.60 -16.85 -9.84
C VAL A 44 -11.84 -17.86 -8.98
N PRO A 45 -12.41 -18.33 -7.87
CA PRO A 45 -11.77 -19.40 -7.10
C PRO A 45 -11.77 -20.69 -7.95
N PRO A 46 -10.73 -21.53 -7.86
CA PRO A 46 -10.72 -22.84 -8.51
C PRO A 46 -11.84 -23.74 -7.95
#